data_AF-A0A2I1CL91-F1
#
_entry.id   AF-A0A2I1CL91-F1
#
_cell.length_a   1.000
_cell.length_b   1.000
_cell.length_c   1.000
_cell.angle_alpha   90.00
_cell.angle_beta   90.00
_cell.angle_gamma   90.00
#
_symmetry.space_group_name_H-M   'P 1'
#
loop_
_entity.id
_entity.type
_entity.pdbx_description
1 polymer ?
#
loop_
_entity_poly.entity_id
_entity_poly.type
_entity_poly.pdbx_seq_one_letter_code
_entity_poly.pdbx_strand_id
1 'polypeptide(L)'
;MDKPLGPTSTDIRELAAQESSSARKPALISISLTGGSEPHVIFQCATEPGTVADNEIWVRRKRNTVLRWGVSSWLMRNKMLASTGLSASEVEEAFVKKFALQSSSGGAADDYAIHGGAFPVRVRGVDGVVGVIVVSGLRQEHDHQVVLEVVRDYIQNSA
;
A
#
# COMPACT_ATOMS: atom_id res chain seq x y z
N MET A 1 -17.19 25.41 -13.58
CA MET A 1 -16.32 24.60 -14.45
C MET A 1 -15.76 23.52 -13.53
N ASP A 2 -16.44 22.37 -13.52
CA ASP A 2 -16.17 21.30 -12.56
C ASP A 2 -14.80 20.70 -12.83
N LYS A 3 -13.90 20.86 -11.87
CA LYS A 3 -12.60 20.19 -11.88
C LYS A 3 -12.85 18.69 -11.66
N PRO A 4 -12.21 17.78 -12.42
CA PRO A 4 -12.44 16.35 -12.23
C PRO A 4 -12.13 15.93 -10.79
N LEU A 5 -13.10 15.25 -10.18
CA LEU A 5 -13.08 14.74 -8.81
C LEU A 5 -12.06 13.62 -8.66
N GLY A 6 -10.87 13.89 -8.13
CA GLY A 6 -9.99 12.86 -7.56
C GLY A 6 -9.52 11.77 -8.54
N PRO A 7 -8.59 10.89 -8.15
CA PRO A 7 -8.50 9.59 -8.79
C PRO A 7 -9.82 8.89 -8.48
N THR A 8 -10.57 8.53 -9.51
CA THR A 8 -11.79 7.75 -9.30
C THR A 8 -11.40 6.30 -9.05
N SER A 9 -12.26 5.54 -8.38
CA SER A 9 -12.09 4.09 -8.20
C SER A 9 -11.87 3.33 -9.50
N THR A 10 -12.31 3.91 -10.61
CA THR A 10 -12.24 3.38 -11.96
C THR A 10 -10.81 3.37 -12.49
N ASP A 11 -10.02 4.42 -12.22
CA ASP A 11 -8.67 4.57 -12.76
C ASP A 11 -7.69 3.52 -12.19
N ILE A 12 -7.77 3.25 -10.87
CA ILE A 12 -6.96 2.20 -10.22
C ILE A 12 -7.38 0.81 -10.69
N ARG A 13 -8.68 0.59 -10.90
CA ARG A 13 -9.20 -0.67 -11.44
C ARG A 13 -8.75 -0.91 -12.88
N GLU A 14 -8.80 0.10 -13.73
CA GLU A 14 -8.39 -0.01 -15.13
C GLU A 14 -6.89 -0.25 -15.28
N LEU A 15 -6.06 0.41 -14.48
CA LEU A 15 -4.62 0.17 -14.46
C LEU A 15 -4.27 -1.21 -13.90
N ALA A 16 -4.98 -1.69 -12.86
CA ALA A 16 -4.87 -3.08 -12.42
C ALA A 16 -5.37 -4.08 -13.48
N ALA A 17 -6.20 -3.63 -14.44
CA ALA A 17 -6.82 -4.44 -15.49
C ALA A 17 -6.06 -4.41 -16.83
N GLN A 18 -4.93 -3.69 -16.94
CA GLN A 18 -4.10 -3.63 -18.16
C GLN A 18 -3.37 -4.96 -18.46
N GLU A 19 -3.43 -5.96 -17.58
CA GLU A 19 -3.03 -7.33 -17.91
C GLU A 19 -4.13 -8.07 -18.70
N SER A 20 -3.72 -9.00 -19.59
CA SER A 20 -4.63 -9.77 -20.45
C SER A 20 -5.72 -10.45 -19.63
N SER A 21 -6.93 -10.56 -20.17
CA SER A 21 -8.13 -11.02 -19.44
C SER A 21 -8.03 -12.45 -18.86
N SER A 22 -7.08 -13.26 -19.32
CA SER A 22 -6.78 -14.59 -18.77
C SER A 22 -5.68 -14.62 -17.69
N ALA A 23 -5.05 -13.48 -17.39
CA ALA A 23 -3.95 -13.33 -16.44
C ALA A 23 -4.26 -12.42 -15.23
N ARG A 24 -5.45 -11.80 -15.20
CA ARG A 24 -5.83 -10.87 -14.13
C ARG A 24 -5.91 -11.59 -12.78
N LYS A 25 -5.11 -11.11 -11.82
CA LYS A 25 -5.10 -11.63 -10.45
C LYS A 25 -5.97 -10.74 -9.55
N PRO A 26 -6.74 -11.34 -8.62
CA PRO A 26 -7.56 -10.58 -7.70
C PRO A 26 -6.68 -9.77 -6.75
N ALA A 27 -6.97 -8.48 -6.66
CA ALA A 27 -6.36 -7.57 -5.72
C ALA A 27 -7.44 -6.77 -4.97
N LEU A 28 -7.12 -6.38 -3.74
CA LEU A 28 -7.91 -5.47 -2.94
C LEU A 28 -7.27 -4.09 -2.97
N ILE A 29 -8.06 -3.09 -3.37
CA ILE A 29 -7.69 -1.68 -3.32
C ILE A 29 -8.37 -1.07 -2.10
N SER A 30 -7.65 -0.28 -1.31
CA SER A 30 -8.19 0.43 -0.14
C SER A 30 -7.60 1.84 -0.05
N ILE A 31 -8.44 2.84 0.18
CA ILE A 31 -8.05 4.22 0.43
C ILE A 31 -8.59 4.64 1.79
N SER A 32 -7.71 5.16 2.63
CA SER A 32 -8.04 5.55 4.00
C SER A 32 -7.49 6.94 4.33
N LEU A 33 -8.24 7.69 5.15
CA LEU A 33 -7.81 8.97 5.71
C LEU A 33 -7.19 8.79 7.09
N THR A 34 -6.29 9.70 7.44
CA THR A 34 -5.69 9.81 8.78
C THR A 34 -6.40 10.89 9.62
N GLY A 35 -6.27 10.84 10.94
CA GLY A 35 -6.72 11.93 11.83
C GLY A 35 -7.70 11.51 12.92
N GLY A 36 -8.18 10.26 12.91
CA GLY A 36 -8.91 9.65 14.02
C GLY A 36 -8.04 8.69 14.83
N SER A 37 -8.61 8.12 15.90
CA SER A 37 -7.99 7.01 16.65
C SER A 37 -7.78 5.77 15.78
N GLU A 38 -8.61 5.60 14.75
CA GLU A 38 -8.51 4.56 13.72
C GLU A 38 -8.56 5.20 12.32
N PRO A 39 -7.88 4.62 11.31
CA PRO A 39 -7.96 5.08 9.93
C PRO A 39 -9.38 4.92 9.37
N HIS A 40 -9.92 5.99 8.78
CA HIS A 40 -11.25 5.95 8.16
C HIS A 40 -11.13 5.50 6.69
N VAL A 41 -11.63 4.30 6.38
CA VAL A 41 -11.64 3.76 5.01
C VAL A 41 -12.74 4.45 4.20
N ILE A 42 -12.35 5.24 3.21
CA ILE A 42 -13.26 5.99 2.33
C ILE A 42 -13.55 5.28 1.01
N PHE A 43 -12.72 4.29 0.66
CA PHE A 43 -12.92 3.45 -0.51
C PHE A 43 -12.28 2.08 -0.29
N GLN A 44 -12.98 1.01 -0.66
CA GLN A 44 -12.42 -0.33 -0.67
C GLN A 44 -13.10 -1.19 -1.73
N CYS A 45 -12.30 -1.93 -2.50
CA CYS A 45 -12.83 -2.63 -3.65
C CYS A 45 -11.92 -3.78 -4.12
N ALA A 46 -12.52 -4.94 -4.41
CA ALA A 46 -11.85 -6.03 -5.13
C ALA A 46 -11.80 -5.72 -6.64
N THR A 47 -10.70 -6.07 -7.30
CA THR A 47 -10.54 -5.90 -8.75
C THR A 47 -11.16 -7.04 -9.54
N GLU A 48 -11.06 -8.27 -9.03
CA GLU A 48 -11.55 -9.50 -9.66
C GLU A 48 -12.14 -10.44 -8.59
N PRO A 49 -12.96 -11.44 -8.97
CA PRO A 49 -13.38 -12.49 -8.07
C PRO A 49 -12.18 -13.24 -7.47
N GLY A 50 -12.27 -13.62 -6.19
CA GLY A 50 -11.26 -14.45 -5.52
C GLY A 50 -10.45 -13.76 -4.43
N THR A 51 -10.73 -12.49 -4.09
CA THR A 51 -10.21 -11.89 -2.85
C THR A 51 -10.81 -12.59 -1.61
N VAL A 52 -9.98 -12.84 -0.60
CA VAL A 52 -10.35 -13.49 0.67
C VAL A 52 -10.12 -12.56 1.85
N ALA A 53 -10.61 -12.94 3.04
CA ALA A 53 -10.47 -12.13 4.26
C ALA A 53 -9.00 -11.77 4.60
N ASP A 54 -8.04 -12.64 4.26
CA ASP A 54 -6.61 -12.37 4.47
C ASP A 54 -6.12 -11.12 3.73
N ASN A 55 -6.72 -10.76 2.58
CA ASN A 55 -6.37 -9.53 1.87
C ASN A 55 -6.54 -8.29 2.75
N GLU A 56 -7.55 -8.26 3.63
CA GLU A 56 -7.80 -7.14 4.53
C GLU A 56 -6.73 -7.05 5.63
N ILE A 57 -6.22 -8.20 6.10
CA ILE A 57 -5.10 -8.26 7.05
C ILE A 57 -3.85 -7.64 6.40
N TRP A 58 -3.56 -7.99 5.14
CA TRP A 58 -2.45 -7.38 4.39
C TRP A 58 -2.64 -5.88 4.17
N VAL A 59 -3.86 -5.45 3.81
CA VAL A 59 -4.18 -4.02 3.67
C VAL A 59 -3.89 -3.27 4.96
N ARG A 60 -4.38 -3.77 6.09
CA ARG A 60 -4.16 -3.19 7.42
C ARG A 60 -2.66 -3.12 7.76
N ARG A 61 -1.91 -4.21 7.59
CA ARG A 61 -0.48 -4.29 7.91
C ARG A 61 0.37 -3.35 7.04
N LYS A 62 0.11 -3.30 5.74
CA LYS A 62 0.81 -2.38 4.81
C LYS A 62 0.45 -0.92 5.12
N ARG A 63 -0.83 -0.62 5.42
CA ARG A 63 -1.29 0.72 5.82
C ARG A 63 -0.57 1.19 7.09
N ASN A 64 -0.53 0.37 8.12
CA ASN A 64 0.11 0.69 9.40
C ASN A 64 1.59 1.06 9.23
N THR A 65 2.29 0.41 8.30
CA THR A 65 3.66 0.79 7.94
C THR A 65 3.74 2.23 7.41
N VAL A 66 2.85 2.60 6.49
CA VAL A 66 2.84 3.97 5.95
C VAL A 66 2.48 4.99 7.01
N LEU A 67 1.51 4.69 7.87
CA LEU A 67 1.07 5.59 8.93
C LEU A 67 2.17 5.84 9.97
N ARG A 68 2.87 4.78 10.39
CA ARG A 68 3.90 4.89 11.43
C ARG A 68 5.18 5.57 10.94
N TRP A 69 5.64 5.24 9.73
CA TRP A 69 6.94 5.70 9.24
C TRP A 69 6.87 6.75 8.12
N GLY A 70 5.68 7.10 7.65
CA GLY A 70 5.46 8.14 6.64
C GLY A 70 5.99 7.81 5.24
N VAL A 71 6.52 6.62 5.01
CA VAL A 71 7.07 6.20 3.71
C VAL A 71 6.25 5.08 3.12
N SER A 72 6.33 4.87 1.80
CA SER A 72 5.71 3.68 1.21
C SER A 72 6.28 2.41 1.84
N SER A 73 5.43 1.40 1.94
CA SER A 73 5.83 0.06 2.41
C SER A 73 7.04 -0.49 1.62
N TRP A 74 7.04 -0.29 0.30
CA TRP A 74 8.15 -0.64 -0.57
C TRP A 74 9.46 0.11 -0.24
N LEU A 75 9.38 1.43 -0.02
CA LEU A 75 10.56 2.21 0.36
C LEU A 75 11.09 1.78 1.73
N MET A 76 10.21 1.43 2.68
CA MET A 76 10.64 0.89 3.97
C MET A 76 11.44 -0.41 3.78
N ARG A 77 10.95 -1.34 2.97
CA ARG A 77 11.66 -2.59 2.67
C ARG A 77 13.03 -2.35 2.04
N ASN A 78 13.11 -1.47 1.05
CA ASN A 78 14.38 -1.16 0.39
C ASN A 78 15.37 -0.49 1.35
N LYS A 79 14.89 0.38 2.25
CA LYS A 79 15.71 0.95 3.33
C LYS A 79 16.22 -0.13 4.28
N MET A 80 15.38 -1.08 4.66
CA MET A 80 15.77 -2.21 5.49
C MET A 80 16.88 -3.02 4.82
N LEU A 81 16.64 -3.50 3.60
CA LEU A 81 17.60 -4.27 2.80
C LEU A 81 18.95 -3.54 2.66
N ALA A 82 18.92 -2.26 2.27
CA ALA A 82 20.13 -1.46 2.12
C ALA A 82 20.89 -1.26 3.44
N SER A 83 20.16 -1.09 4.56
CA SER A 83 20.78 -0.82 5.86
C SER A 83 21.33 -2.06 6.57
N THR A 84 20.81 -3.26 6.26
CA THR A 84 21.22 -4.50 6.92
C THR A 84 22.12 -5.37 6.03
N GLY A 85 22.09 -5.20 4.71
CA GLY A 85 22.78 -6.08 3.76
C GLY A 85 22.19 -7.49 3.67
N LEU A 86 21.01 -7.70 4.25
CA LEU A 86 20.35 -9.01 4.30
C LEU A 86 19.58 -9.32 3.02
N SER A 87 19.26 -10.59 2.83
CA SER A 87 18.45 -11.06 1.72
C SER A 87 16.96 -10.71 1.89
N ALA A 88 16.20 -10.85 0.79
CA ALA A 88 14.75 -10.65 0.79
C ALA A 88 13.99 -11.59 1.75
N SER A 89 14.54 -12.76 2.07
CA SER A 89 13.93 -13.73 3.00
C SER A 89 14.15 -13.38 4.47
N GLU A 90 15.20 -12.61 4.80
CA GLU A 90 15.58 -12.30 6.18
C GLU A 90 15.08 -10.91 6.64
N VAL A 91 14.67 -10.06 5.69
CA VAL A 91 14.38 -8.65 5.96
C VAL A 91 13.21 -8.42 6.91
N GLU A 92 12.20 -9.31 6.91
CA GLU A 92 11.02 -9.18 7.79
C GLU A 92 11.40 -9.41 9.26
N GLU A 93 12.22 -10.43 9.54
CA GLU A 93 12.70 -10.70 10.89
C GLU A 93 13.62 -9.57 11.39
N ALA A 94 14.48 -9.07 10.51
CA ALA A 94 15.31 -7.90 10.82
C ALA A 94 14.47 -6.65 11.10
N PHE A 95 13.35 -6.47 10.40
CA PHE A 95 12.41 -5.37 10.62
C PHE A 95 11.72 -5.48 11.99
N VAL A 96 11.27 -6.68 12.35
CA VAL A 96 10.72 -6.97 13.69
C VAL A 96 11.74 -6.60 14.77
N LYS A 97 12.97 -7.11 14.68
CA LYS A 97 14.03 -6.86 15.65
C LYS A 97 14.39 -5.38 15.75
N LYS A 98 14.59 -4.71 14.61
CA LYS A 98 15.02 -3.31 14.56
C LYS A 98 14.04 -2.34 15.20
N PHE A 99 12.74 -2.61 15.08
CA PHE A 99 11.68 -1.74 15.61
C PHE A 99 10.96 -2.30 16.85
N ALA A 100 11.48 -3.38 17.43
CA ALA A 100 10.90 -4.09 18.58
C ALA A 100 9.40 -4.37 18.39
N LEU A 101 9.04 -4.91 17.22
CA LEU A 101 7.65 -5.19 16.87
C LEU A 101 7.20 -6.51 17.48
N GLN A 102 5.90 -6.62 17.76
CA GLN A 102 5.31 -7.91 18.13
C GLN A 102 5.33 -8.85 16.91
N SER A 103 5.75 -10.08 17.15
CA SER A 103 5.72 -11.16 16.18
C SER A 103 5.36 -12.45 16.90
N SER A 104 4.09 -12.83 16.80
CA SER A 104 3.57 -14.04 17.46
C SER A 104 4.01 -15.32 16.74
N SER A 105 4.40 -15.21 15.46
CA SER A 105 4.86 -16.32 14.61
C SER A 105 6.39 -16.44 14.49
N GLY A 106 7.15 -15.53 15.11
CA GLY A 106 8.61 -15.58 15.14
C GLY A 106 9.33 -15.18 13.84
N GLY A 107 8.64 -14.54 12.90
CA GLY A 107 9.22 -14.13 11.61
C GLY A 107 8.77 -12.75 11.14
N ALA A 108 7.46 -12.56 10.96
CA ALA A 108 6.90 -11.30 10.47
C ALA A 108 6.18 -10.54 11.59
N ALA A 109 6.14 -9.21 11.48
CA ALA A 109 5.40 -8.37 12.42
C ALA A 109 3.89 -8.60 12.30
N ASP A 110 3.19 -8.73 13.43
CA ASP A 110 1.75 -9.03 13.44
C ASP A 110 0.92 -7.90 12.80
N ASP A 111 1.30 -6.65 13.10
CA ASP A 111 0.54 -5.45 12.70
C ASP A 111 1.16 -4.63 11.58
N TYR A 112 2.32 -5.05 11.07
CA TYR A 112 3.08 -4.30 10.07
C TYR A 112 3.55 -5.22 8.96
N ALA A 113 3.58 -4.69 7.74
CA ALA A 113 4.16 -5.35 6.59
C ALA A 113 4.93 -4.33 5.75
N ILE A 114 6.14 -4.69 5.34
CA ILE A 114 6.97 -3.88 4.45
C ILE A 114 6.92 -4.39 3.01
N HIS A 115 6.00 -5.30 2.70
CA HIS A 115 5.72 -5.71 1.32
C HIS A 115 5.09 -4.54 0.54
N GLY A 116 5.50 -4.38 -0.72
CA GLY A 116 5.01 -3.31 -1.59
C GLY A 116 3.49 -3.29 -1.73
N GLY A 117 2.95 -2.09 -1.96
CA GLY A 117 1.52 -1.89 -2.20
C GLY A 117 0.85 -0.78 -1.40
N ALA A 118 1.43 -0.32 -0.30
CA ALA A 118 0.93 0.86 0.43
C ALA A 118 1.75 2.13 0.16
N PHE A 119 1.06 3.23 -0.12
CA PHE A 119 1.62 4.52 -0.53
C PHE A 119 0.98 5.70 0.25
N PRO A 120 1.79 6.66 0.74
CA PRO A 120 1.28 7.82 1.48
C PRO A 120 0.69 8.89 0.55
N VAL A 121 -0.47 9.42 0.92
CA VAL A 121 -1.07 10.62 0.32
C VAL A 121 -0.66 11.84 1.13
N ARG A 122 -0.21 12.88 0.44
CA ARG A 122 0.22 14.16 1.03
C ARG A 122 -0.41 15.33 0.31
N VAL A 123 -0.66 16.40 1.04
CA VAL A 123 -1.17 17.66 0.51
C VAL A 123 -0.13 18.75 0.72
N ARG A 124 0.11 19.57 -0.30
CA ARG A 124 1.07 20.68 -0.22
C ARG A 124 0.63 21.64 0.89
N GLY A 125 1.57 21.97 1.79
CA GLY A 125 1.31 22.86 2.92
C GLY A 125 0.61 22.20 4.12
N VAL A 126 0.34 20.89 4.06
CA VAL A 126 -0.12 20.09 5.19
C VAL A 126 1.02 19.20 5.64
N ASP A 127 1.38 19.27 6.92
CA ASP A 127 2.43 18.43 7.48
C ASP A 127 1.96 16.98 7.62
N GLY A 128 2.84 16.06 7.26
CA GLY A 128 2.61 14.62 7.44
C GLY A 128 1.82 13.95 6.32
N VAL A 129 1.35 12.74 6.61
CA VAL A 129 0.53 11.91 5.72
C VAL A 129 -0.93 12.16 6.06
N VAL A 130 -1.77 12.47 5.07
CA VAL A 130 -3.21 12.72 5.26
C VAL A 130 -4.08 11.50 4.93
N GLY A 131 -3.51 10.52 4.24
CA GLY A 131 -4.19 9.30 3.84
C GLY A 131 -3.22 8.27 3.29
N VAL A 132 -3.72 7.06 3.07
CA VAL A 132 -2.94 5.94 2.55
C VAL A 132 -3.75 5.20 1.49
N ILE A 133 -3.11 4.96 0.35
CA ILE A 133 -3.62 4.09 -0.71
C ILE A 133 -2.91 2.74 -0.56
N VAL A 134 -3.67 1.65 -0.62
CA VAL A 134 -3.14 0.29 -0.56
C VAL A 134 -3.68 -0.55 -1.71
N VAL A 135 -2.78 -1.27 -2.39
CA VAL A 135 -3.10 -2.40 -3.26
C VAL A 135 -2.50 -3.67 -2.67
N SER A 136 -3.30 -4.75 -2.64
CA SER A 136 -2.87 -6.03 -2.10
C SER A 136 -3.50 -7.23 -2.79
N GLY A 137 -2.64 -8.06 -3.40
CA GLY A 137 -3.04 -9.33 -4.02
C GLY A 137 -2.20 -9.70 -5.23
N LEU A 138 -1.37 -8.78 -5.73
CA LEU A 138 -0.41 -9.05 -6.80
C LEU A 138 0.95 -9.46 -6.21
N ARG A 139 1.97 -9.56 -7.08
CA ARG A 139 3.36 -9.56 -6.64
C ARG A 139 3.66 -8.20 -6.02
N GLN A 140 4.42 -8.14 -4.93
CA GLN A 140 4.64 -6.91 -4.15
C GLN A 140 5.20 -5.75 -4.99
N GLU A 141 6.02 -6.04 -6.01
CA GLU A 141 6.57 -5.05 -6.94
C GLU A 141 5.45 -4.45 -7.78
N HIS A 142 4.51 -5.29 -8.25
CA HIS A 142 3.36 -4.87 -9.04
C HIS A 142 2.32 -4.14 -8.19
N ASP A 143 2.05 -4.62 -6.96
CA ASP A 143 1.21 -3.92 -5.99
C ASP A 143 1.71 -2.47 -5.81
N HIS A 144 3.02 -2.26 -5.69
CA HIS A 144 3.59 -0.93 -5.56
C HIS A 144 3.55 -0.12 -6.86
N GLN A 145 3.88 -0.74 -7.99
CA GLN A 145 3.95 -0.09 -9.29
C GLN A 145 2.59 0.48 -9.71
N VAL A 146 1.52 -0.30 -9.58
CA VAL A 146 0.15 0.13 -9.94
C VAL A 146 -0.23 1.41 -9.19
N VAL A 147 0.02 1.47 -7.88
CA VAL A 147 -0.30 2.67 -7.09
C VAL A 147 0.51 3.87 -7.58
N LEU A 148 1.79 3.67 -7.86
CA LEU A 148 2.70 4.75 -8.25
C LEU A 148 2.37 5.31 -9.63
N GLU A 149 2.01 4.47 -10.60
CA GLU A 149 1.57 4.86 -11.93
C GLU A 149 0.26 5.65 -11.86
N VAL A 150 -0.78 5.12 -11.19
CA VAL A 150 -2.06 5.83 -11.09
C VAL A 150 -1.90 7.19 -10.42
N VAL A 151 -1.17 7.27 -9.31
CA VAL A 151 -0.98 8.54 -8.58
C VAL A 151 -0.19 9.54 -9.42
N ARG A 152 0.84 9.09 -10.14
CA ARG A 152 1.62 9.95 -11.04
C ARG A 152 0.75 10.49 -12.15
N ASP A 153 0.02 9.63 -12.86
CA ASP A 153 -0.83 10.01 -13.98
C ASP A 153 -1.94 10.96 -13.52
N TYR A 154 -2.55 10.69 -12.37
CA TYR A 154 -3.54 11.56 -11.77
C TYR A 154 -2.97 12.97 -11.49
N ILE A 155 -1.78 13.07 -10.89
CA ILE A 155 -1.15 14.36 -10.60
C ILE A 155 -0.80 15.11 -11.89
N GLN A 156 -0.32 14.42 -12.92
CA GLN A 156 0.02 15.04 -14.21
C GLN A 156 -1.20 15.54 -14.97
N ASN A 157 -2.33 14.82 -14.90
CA ASN A 157 -3.56 15.18 -15.60
C ASN A 157 -4.49 16.11 -14.79
N SER A 158 -4.20 16.34 -13.50
CA SER A 158 -4.99 17.22 -12.62
C SER A 158 -4.35 18.60 -12.38
N ALA A 159 -3.14 18.82 -12.91
CA ALA A 159 -2.42 20.07 -12.89
C ALA A 159 -2.88 20.99 -14.03
#